data_AF-A0A084FUI8-F1
#
_entry.id   AF-A0A084FUI8-F1
#
_cell.length_a   1.000
_cell.length_b   1.000
_cell.length_c   1.000
_cell.angle_alpha   90.00
_cell.angle_beta   90.00
_cell.angle_gamma   90.00
#
_symmetry.space_group_name_H-M   'P 1'
#
loop_
_entity.id
_entity.type
_entity.pdbx_description
1 polymer ?
#
loop_
_entity_poly.entity_id
_entity_poly.type
_entity_poly.pdbx_seq_one_letter_code
_entity_poly.pdbx_strand_id
1 'polypeptide(L)'
;MSTGKILLALAAVGASVVSAQSNSLCASATITVAAPAEATIPCETVKGSIVFDASDALAGVINISGPQSVAGDLIIRNATNINSLSSSTIETIGGKFELTGLRSLSSLDFTALESVGEISWISLTQLENVRFGSDGVTTVKTVRISDTFLSSLDSFSMVSVGTFQIDNNQRLTTWETRMTSIGERLIVADNSPDLEVSLPRLAWAANLDVRGVKSLSVPLLKAVNDSIQLTQNKAMESFIAPNLTATGDDVSFRNNDNISNISFPLLEKAGGSLTVQNNTNLASIDGFPKLRQVGGAVTMRGSFTNIELPSLDDVKGAFDVSSTEDINDDCAGFKSLAPKSSGGNGKIQGSFSCTSKNANANEGGKGGSNSSDKEDGAGFLGVNTPIILGVAALGALAQLL
;
A
#
# COMPACT_ATOMS: atom_id res chain seq x y z
N MET A 1 32.08 -33.94 -5.44
CA MET A 1 32.82 -32.85 -6.11
C MET A 1 33.12 -31.81 -5.04
N SER A 2 34.40 -31.53 -4.85
CA SER A 2 34.98 -30.80 -3.72
C SER A 2 34.70 -29.30 -3.86
N THR A 3 33.94 -28.71 -2.95
CA THR A 3 33.83 -27.25 -2.78
C THR A 3 34.96 -26.78 -1.86
N GLY A 4 35.90 -26.03 -2.45
CA GLY A 4 37.08 -25.53 -1.77
C GLY A 4 36.72 -24.51 -0.69
N LYS A 5 37.01 -24.86 0.57
CA LYS A 5 37.09 -23.92 1.68
C LYS A 5 38.35 -23.07 1.51
N ILE A 6 38.20 -21.76 1.33
CA ILE A 6 39.31 -20.82 1.44
C ILE A 6 39.44 -20.47 2.93
N LEU A 7 40.41 -21.09 3.61
CA LEU A 7 40.86 -20.65 4.93
C LEU A 7 41.67 -19.35 4.75
N LEU A 8 41.22 -18.28 5.39
CA LEU A 8 41.96 -17.02 5.51
C LEU A 8 43.12 -17.21 6.51
N ALA A 9 44.33 -17.42 6.00
CA ALA A 9 45.56 -17.23 6.76
C ALA A 9 46.06 -15.79 6.48
N LEU A 10 45.96 -14.90 7.46
CA LEU A 10 46.62 -13.60 7.41
C LEU A 10 48.14 -13.81 7.49
N ALA A 11 48.81 -13.80 6.34
CA ALA A 11 50.25 -13.58 6.24
C ALA A 11 50.48 -12.16 5.71
N ALA A 12 51.16 -11.34 6.50
CA ALA A 12 51.52 -9.97 6.17
C ALA A 12 52.48 -9.93 4.96
N VAL A 13 51.94 -9.66 3.78
CA VAL A 13 52.71 -9.31 2.58
C VAL A 13 51.97 -8.19 1.85
N GLY A 14 52.58 -7.00 1.76
CA GLY A 14 52.34 -5.99 0.73
C GLY A 14 51.00 -5.23 0.73
N ALA A 15 51.05 -3.92 1.02
CA ALA A 15 49.92 -2.99 0.81
C ALA A 15 49.36 -2.98 -0.63
N SER A 16 50.09 -3.51 -1.62
CA SER A 16 49.64 -3.61 -3.01
C SER A 16 48.70 -4.79 -3.29
N VAL A 17 48.83 -5.94 -2.61
CA VAL A 17 47.94 -7.11 -2.84
C VAL A 17 46.61 -6.99 -2.10
N VAL A 18 46.58 -6.30 -0.95
CA VAL A 18 45.34 -5.99 -0.23
C VAL A 18 44.46 -5.05 -1.06
N SER A 19 45.07 -4.07 -1.75
CA SER A 19 44.32 -3.11 -2.59
C SER A 19 43.68 -3.72 -3.84
N ALA A 20 44.27 -4.78 -4.40
CA ALA A 20 43.74 -5.45 -5.59
C ALA A 20 42.59 -6.41 -5.25
N GLN A 21 42.70 -7.13 -4.13
CA GLN A 21 41.65 -8.05 -3.66
C GLN A 21 40.41 -7.29 -3.15
N SER A 22 40.59 -6.17 -2.44
CA SER A 22 39.46 -5.33 -2.03
C SER A 22 38.73 -4.78 -3.25
N ASN A 23 39.44 -4.30 -4.27
CA ASN A 23 38.82 -3.78 -5.49
C ASN A 23 38.02 -4.85 -6.25
N SER A 24 38.47 -6.11 -6.27
CA SER A 24 37.69 -7.22 -6.85
C SER A 24 36.45 -7.59 -6.05
N LEU A 25 36.51 -7.46 -4.70
CA LEU A 25 35.37 -7.74 -3.83
C LEU A 25 34.29 -6.66 -3.97
N CYS A 26 34.68 -5.39 -3.94
CA CYS A 26 33.76 -4.25 -4.05
C CYS A 26 33.09 -4.17 -5.43
N ALA A 27 33.73 -4.71 -6.46
CA ALA A 27 33.17 -4.87 -7.80
C ALA A 27 32.40 -6.18 -8.00
N SER A 28 32.38 -7.08 -7.02
CA SER A 28 31.65 -8.34 -7.11
C SER A 28 30.16 -8.09 -7.28
N ALA A 29 29.50 -8.92 -8.10
CA ALA A 29 28.04 -8.92 -8.23
C ALA A 29 27.36 -9.29 -6.91
N THR A 30 28.02 -10.10 -6.07
CA THR A 30 27.49 -10.49 -4.76
C THR A 30 28.62 -10.69 -3.75
N ILE A 31 28.44 -10.14 -2.56
CA ILE A 31 29.24 -10.42 -1.37
C ILE A 31 28.38 -11.26 -0.44
N THR A 32 28.83 -12.47 -0.14
CA THR A 32 28.14 -13.38 0.79
C THR A 32 28.72 -13.24 2.19
N VAL A 33 27.86 -13.12 3.19
CA VAL A 33 28.20 -13.08 4.62
C VAL A 33 27.61 -14.31 5.30
N ALA A 34 28.47 -15.23 5.75
CA ALA A 34 28.06 -16.49 6.39
C ALA A 34 28.21 -16.47 7.92
N ALA A 35 28.95 -15.49 8.46
CA ALA A 35 29.17 -15.32 9.89
C ALA A 35 29.29 -13.84 10.29
N PRO A 36 29.03 -13.47 11.57
CA PRO A 36 29.10 -12.08 12.03
C PRO A 36 30.44 -11.38 11.73
N ALA A 37 31.55 -12.11 11.81
CA ALA A 37 32.89 -11.57 11.54
C ALA A 37 33.09 -11.13 10.07
N GLU A 38 32.31 -11.69 9.14
CA GLU A 38 32.36 -11.36 7.71
C GLU A 38 31.52 -10.11 7.36
N ALA A 39 30.74 -9.57 8.31
CA ALA A 39 29.98 -8.34 8.13
C ALA A 39 30.86 -7.06 8.13
N THR A 40 32.18 -7.19 8.32
CA THR A 40 33.15 -6.12 8.09
C THR A 40 33.62 -6.18 6.63
N ILE A 41 33.06 -5.32 5.78
CA ILE A 41 33.29 -5.34 4.33
C ILE A 41 34.21 -4.17 3.98
N PRO A 42 35.44 -4.40 3.49
CA PRO A 42 36.43 -3.35 3.23
C PRO A 42 36.16 -2.60 1.91
N CYS A 43 34.94 -2.12 1.75
CA CYS A 43 34.43 -1.39 0.59
C CYS A 43 33.71 -0.15 1.08
N GLU A 44 34.04 1.02 0.54
CA GLU A 44 33.22 2.23 0.71
C GLU A 44 31.93 2.12 -0.13
N THR A 45 32.05 1.60 -1.35
CA THR A 45 30.92 1.30 -2.24
C THR A 45 30.96 -0.17 -2.66
N VAL A 46 29.84 -0.88 -2.49
CA VAL A 46 29.61 -2.23 -3.04
C VAL A 46 28.81 -2.08 -4.34
N LYS A 47 29.37 -2.50 -5.48
CA LYS A 47 28.71 -2.39 -6.80
C LYS A 47 27.60 -3.43 -7.01
N GLY A 48 27.65 -4.55 -6.30
CA GLY A 48 26.64 -5.60 -6.31
C GLY A 48 25.76 -5.61 -5.05
N SER A 49 25.27 -6.80 -4.72
CA SER A 49 24.44 -7.04 -3.53
C SER A 49 25.25 -7.62 -2.37
N ILE A 50 24.80 -7.41 -1.14
CA ILE A 50 25.25 -8.10 0.06
C ILE A 50 24.16 -9.11 0.45
N VAL A 51 24.53 -10.38 0.54
CA VAL A 51 23.60 -11.47 0.87
C VAL A 51 24.11 -12.22 2.09
N PHE A 52 23.25 -12.39 3.09
CA PHE A 52 23.56 -13.19 4.26
C PHE A 52 23.05 -14.62 4.07
N ASP A 53 23.98 -15.58 4.10
CA ASP A 53 23.66 -17.00 4.02
C ASP A 53 23.24 -17.49 5.40
N ALA A 54 21.95 -17.77 5.58
CA ALA A 54 21.44 -18.27 6.85
C ALA A 54 22.13 -19.57 7.27
N SER A 55 22.69 -19.53 8.47
CA SER A 55 23.31 -20.66 9.14
C SER A 55 23.24 -20.46 10.65
N ASP A 56 23.48 -21.52 11.42
CA ASP A 56 23.57 -21.42 12.88
C ASP A 56 24.72 -20.52 13.34
N ALA A 57 25.73 -20.29 12.48
CA ALA A 57 26.83 -19.37 12.77
C ALA A 57 26.41 -17.90 12.69
N LEU A 58 25.33 -17.59 11.97
CA LEU A 58 24.80 -16.25 11.80
C LEU A 58 23.77 -15.95 12.91
N ALA A 59 24.28 -15.60 14.09
CA ALA A 59 23.50 -15.42 15.30
C ALA A 59 23.92 -14.18 16.09
N GLY A 60 23.05 -13.71 16.98
CA GLY A 60 23.37 -12.62 17.91
C GLY A 60 23.28 -11.24 17.27
N VAL A 61 24.25 -10.39 17.62
CA VAL A 61 24.35 -9.01 17.14
C VAL A 61 25.18 -8.98 15.87
N ILE A 62 24.60 -8.48 14.78
CA ILE A 62 25.29 -8.29 13.50
C ILE A 62 25.48 -6.79 13.26
N ASN A 63 26.73 -6.38 13.06
CA ASN A 63 27.07 -5.00 12.70
C ASN A 63 27.76 -5.00 11.34
N ILE A 64 27.11 -4.39 10.34
CA ILE A 64 27.68 -4.20 9.01
C ILE A 64 28.50 -2.92 9.01
N SER A 65 29.81 -3.07 8.75
CA SER A 65 30.75 -1.95 8.76
C SER A 65 31.55 -1.87 7.46
N GLY A 66 31.85 -0.64 7.04
CA GLY A 66 32.64 -0.32 5.86
C GLY A 66 31.82 0.35 4.76
N PRO A 67 30.81 -0.33 4.17
CA PRO A 67 30.03 0.25 3.08
C PRO A 67 29.25 1.49 3.53
N GLN A 68 29.36 2.53 2.71
CA GLN A 68 28.48 3.69 2.71
C GLN A 68 27.37 3.55 1.66
N SER A 69 27.70 2.90 0.54
CA SER A 69 26.73 2.64 -0.53
C SER A 69 26.74 1.18 -0.96
N VAL A 70 25.54 0.60 -1.07
CA VAL A 70 25.30 -0.70 -1.70
C VAL A 70 24.47 -0.44 -2.94
N ALA A 71 25.04 -0.61 -4.13
CA ALA A 71 24.34 -0.32 -5.38
C ALA A 71 23.24 -1.35 -5.68
N GLY A 72 23.44 -2.61 -5.27
CA GLY A 72 22.44 -3.67 -5.34
C GLY A 72 21.61 -3.78 -4.06
N ASP A 73 21.34 -5.03 -3.68
CA ASP A 73 20.45 -5.38 -2.58
C ASP A 73 21.22 -5.65 -1.27
N LEU A 74 20.56 -5.48 -0.14
CA LEU A 74 20.95 -6.04 1.15
C LEU A 74 19.91 -7.08 1.56
N ILE A 75 20.29 -8.36 1.54
CA ILE A 75 19.35 -9.47 1.67
C ILE A 75 19.71 -10.36 2.85
N ILE A 76 18.76 -10.58 3.74
CA ILE A 76 18.85 -11.54 4.84
C ILE A 76 17.55 -12.34 4.88
N ARG A 77 17.67 -13.68 4.81
CA ARG A 77 16.52 -14.58 4.77
C ARG A 77 16.72 -15.73 5.74
N ASN A 78 15.69 -16.09 6.51
CA ASN A 78 15.66 -17.26 7.39
C ASN A 78 16.78 -17.34 8.43
N ALA A 79 17.43 -16.22 8.75
CA ALA A 79 18.45 -16.14 9.79
C ALA A 79 17.79 -15.92 11.15
N THR A 80 17.14 -16.97 11.68
CA THR A 80 16.28 -16.88 12.88
C THR A 80 17.03 -16.56 14.15
N ASN A 81 18.36 -16.73 14.19
CA ASN A 81 19.18 -16.53 15.39
C ASN A 81 19.76 -15.11 15.49
N ILE A 82 19.55 -14.23 14.51
CA ILE A 82 19.96 -12.83 14.59
C ILE A 82 19.02 -12.10 15.55
N ASN A 83 19.59 -11.45 16.56
CA ASN A 83 18.85 -10.63 17.54
C ASN A 83 18.81 -9.16 17.15
N SER A 84 19.90 -8.64 16.58
CA SER A 84 19.95 -7.26 16.11
C SER A 84 20.81 -7.13 14.86
N LEU A 85 20.41 -6.21 13.99
CA LEU A 85 21.14 -5.86 12.79
C LEU A 85 21.39 -4.35 12.78
N SER A 86 22.64 -3.95 12.56
CA SER A 86 23.01 -2.55 12.60
C SER A 86 24.01 -2.18 11.51
N SER A 87 24.02 -0.90 11.15
CA SER A 87 25.11 -0.26 10.44
C SER A 87 25.18 1.22 10.78
N SER A 88 26.38 1.72 11.09
CA SER A 88 26.61 3.15 11.27
C SER A 88 27.13 3.84 10.01
N THR A 89 27.35 3.10 8.93
CA THR A 89 28.01 3.62 7.72
C THR A 89 27.12 3.58 6.50
N ILE A 90 26.21 2.61 6.37
CA ILE A 90 25.38 2.49 5.16
C ILE A 90 24.39 3.66 5.08
N GLU A 91 24.62 4.53 4.11
CA GLU A 91 23.80 5.68 3.76
C GLU A 91 22.75 5.34 2.70
N THR A 92 23.13 4.49 1.73
CA THR A 92 22.30 4.15 0.58
C THR A 92 22.28 2.66 0.25
N ILE A 93 21.09 2.14 -0.04
CA ILE A 93 20.86 0.81 -0.64
C ILE A 93 20.09 1.03 -1.94
N GLY A 94 20.76 0.94 -3.09
CA GLY A 94 20.17 1.23 -4.39
C GLY A 94 19.06 0.26 -4.80
N GLY A 95 19.16 -1.00 -4.37
CA GLY A 95 18.18 -2.05 -4.60
C GLY A 95 17.26 -2.29 -3.41
N LYS A 96 17.06 -3.57 -3.10
CA LYS A 96 16.15 -4.04 -2.06
C LYS A 96 16.86 -4.22 -0.73
N PHE A 97 16.29 -3.67 0.34
CA PHE A 97 16.58 -4.05 1.72
C PHE A 97 15.57 -5.12 2.15
N GLU A 98 15.96 -6.39 2.01
CA GLU A 98 15.11 -7.55 2.27
C GLU A 98 15.45 -8.22 3.59
N LEU A 99 14.45 -8.31 4.47
CA LEU A 99 14.51 -9.06 5.72
C LEU A 99 13.30 -10.01 5.76
N THR A 100 13.53 -11.31 5.59
CA THR A 100 12.45 -12.31 5.56
C THR A 100 12.69 -13.43 6.56
N GLY A 101 11.77 -13.63 7.51
CA GLY A 101 11.80 -14.75 8.44
C GLY A 101 12.86 -14.66 9.54
N LEU A 102 13.31 -13.46 9.92
CA LEU A 102 14.26 -13.23 11.01
C LEU A 102 13.49 -13.16 12.33
N ARG A 103 12.96 -14.30 12.77
CA ARG A 103 11.96 -14.37 13.86
C ARG A 103 12.45 -13.92 15.24
N SER A 104 13.76 -13.83 15.48
CA SER A 104 14.33 -13.30 16.73
C SER A 104 14.91 -11.89 16.61
N LEU A 105 14.86 -11.27 15.42
CA LEU A 105 15.35 -9.91 15.23
C LEU A 105 14.43 -8.95 15.99
N SER A 106 14.97 -8.27 16.99
CA SER A 106 14.22 -7.31 17.82
C SER A 106 14.58 -5.86 17.58
N SER A 107 15.76 -5.62 16.98
CA SER A 107 16.27 -4.28 16.71
C SER A 107 16.94 -4.18 15.34
N LEU A 108 16.60 -3.11 14.62
CA LEU A 108 17.20 -2.72 13.35
C LEU A 108 17.70 -1.28 13.43
N ASP A 109 19.02 -1.08 13.34
CA ASP A 109 19.64 0.22 13.64
C ASP A 109 20.61 0.67 12.54
N PHE A 110 20.11 1.42 11.56
CA PHE A 110 20.89 1.95 10.45
C PHE A 110 20.96 3.48 10.52
N THR A 111 21.83 3.97 11.39
CA THR A 111 21.88 5.40 11.78
C THR A 111 22.27 6.38 10.68
N ALA A 112 22.88 5.91 9.60
CA ALA A 112 23.26 6.73 8.45
C ALA A 112 22.30 6.58 7.26
N LEU A 113 21.35 5.64 7.32
CA LEU A 113 20.53 5.27 6.16
C LEU A 113 19.51 6.35 5.81
N GLU A 114 19.63 6.87 4.59
CA GLU A 114 18.77 7.94 4.07
C GLU A 114 17.91 7.47 2.88
N SER A 115 18.44 6.57 2.05
CA SER A 115 17.79 6.13 0.82
C SER A 115 17.86 4.61 0.61
N VAL A 116 16.73 4.04 0.23
CA VAL A 116 16.58 2.63 -0.13
C VAL A 116 15.76 2.52 -1.41
N GLY A 117 16.10 1.66 -2.35
CA GLY A 117 15.26 1.40 -3.52
C GLY A 117 13.90 0.80 -3.12
N GLU A 118 13.93 -0.34 -2.46
CA GLU A 118 12.76 -1.07 -1.95
C GLU A 118 13.01 -1.61 -0.53
N ILE A 119 12.03 -1.50 0.35
CA ILE A 119 12.03 -2.14 1.67
C ILE A 119 11.02 -3.29 1.64
N SER A 120 11.47 -4.51 1.96
CA SER A 120 10.63 -5.72 2.02
C SER A 120 10.91 -6.50 3.29
N TRP A 121 10.06 -6.31 4.30
CA TRP A 121 10.15 -6.92 5.62
C TRP A 121 8.97 -7.82 5.88
N ILE A 122 9.25 -9.11 6.07
CA ILE A 122 8.21 -10.14 6.15
C ILE A 122 8.55 -11.12 7.27
N SER A 123 7.59 -11.40 8.14
CA SER A 123 7.73 -12.36 9.24
C SER A 123 8.91 -12.03 10.18
N LEU A 124 8.91 -10.80 10.67
CA LEU A 124 9.85 -10.27 11.66
C LEU A 124 9.15 -10.17 13.02
N THR A 125 8.69 -11.32 13.52
CA THR A 125 7.74 -11.47 14.63
C THR A 125 8.20 -10.94 15.99
N GLN A 126 9.44 -10.45 16.10
CA GLN A 126 9.99 -9.83 17.30
C GLN A 126 10.52 -8.41 17.05
N LEU A 127 10.46 -7.91 15.81
CA LEU A 127 11.04 -6.61 15.46
C LEU A 127 10.18 -5.50 16.05
N GLU A 128 10.69 -4.89 17.12
CA GLU A 128 10.03 -3.81 17.85
C GLU A 128 10.69 -2.46 17.57
N ASN A 129 12.02 -2.44 17.50
CA ASN A 129 12.80 -1.21 17.44
C ASN A 129 13.43 -1.04 16.06
N VAL A 130 13.12 0.08 15.40
CA VAL A 130 13.74 0.48 14.13
C VAL A 130 14.24 1.91 14.29
N ARG A 131 15.49 2.14 13.90
CA ARG A 131 16.10 3.47 13.86
C ARG A 131 16.84 3.68 12.55
N PHE A 132 16.37 4.63 11.75
CA PHE A 132 17.01 5.04 10.50
C PHE A 132 17.33 6.52 10.49
N GLY A 133 18.55 6.86 10.07
CA GLY A 133 18.98 8.24 9.95
C GLY A 133 18.78 9.06 11.24
N SER A 134 18.97 10.39 11.13
CA SER A 134 18.42 11.33 12.11
C SER A 134 16.95 11.65 11.82
N ASP A 135 16.56 11.61 10.55
CA ASP A 135 15.24 12.01 10.07
C ASP A 135 14.38 10.84 9.56
N GLY A 136 14.84 9.59 9.66
CA GLY A 136 14.21 8.44 8.99
C GLY A 136 14.68 8.28 7.53
N VAL A 137 14.27 7.19 6.88
CA VAL A 137 14.47 7.02 5.42
C VAL A 137 13.57 8.02 4.69
N THR A 138 14.17 8.86 3.85
CA THR A 138 13.48 9.95 3.14
C THR A 138 13.17 9.61 1.68
N THR A 139 13.94 8.69 1.09
CA THR A 139 13.78 8.26 -0.31
C THR A 139 13.61 6.77 -0.40
N VAL A 140 12.41 6.32 -0.78
CA VAL A 140 12.12 4.91 -1.09
C VAL A 140 10.98 4.79 -2.09
N LYS A 141 11.11 3.84 -3.03
CA LYS A 141 10.09 3.61 -4.06
C LYS A 141 8.96 2.72 -3.54
N THR A 142 9.31 1.64 -2.87
CA THR A 142 8.36 0.62 -2.41
C THR A 142 8.66 0.22 -0.98
N VAL A 143 7.64 0.17 -0.12
CA VAL A 143 7.73 -0.31 1.25
C VAL A 143 6.70 -1.41 1.44
N ARG A 144 7.14 -2.58 1.91
CA ARG A 144 6.28 -3.67 2.39
C ARG A 144 6.74 -4.10 3.77
N ILE A 145 5.84 -3.99 4.75
CA ILE A 145 6.07 -4.37 6.14
C ILE A 145 4.91 -5.28 6.56
N SER A 146 5.21 -6.57 6.67
CA SER A 146 4.23 -7.63 6.87
C SER A 146 4.62 -8.52 8.05
N ASP A 147 3.68 -8.79 8.96
CA ASP A 147 3.86 -9.74 10.06
C ASP A 147 5.09 -9.39 10.92
N THR A 148 5.06 -8.19 11.51
CA THR A 148 6.12 -7.70 12.40
C THR A 148 5.57 -7.31 13.79
N PHE A 149 6.48 -7.12 14.74
CA PHE A 149 6.13 -6.66 16.09
C PHE A 149 6.12 -5.12 16.24
N LEU A 150 6.20 -4.39 15.12
CA LEU A 150 6.30 -2.94 15.11
C LEU A 150 5.04 -2.27 15.67
N SER A 151 5.26 -1.28 16.53
CA SER A 151 4.23 -0.38 17.07
C SER A 151 4.31 1.04 16.52
N SER A 152 5.35 1.36 15.76
CA SER A 152 5.57 2.68 15.15
C SER A 152 6.26 2.55 13.79
N LEU A 153 6.04 3.55 12.93
CA LEU A 153 6.68 3.72 11.63
C LEU A 153 7.45 5.06 11.54
N ASP A 154 7.89 5.62 12.67
CA ASP A 154 8.56 6.93 12.73
C ASP A 154 9.90 6.98 11.97
N SER A 155 10.50 5.82 11.70
CA SER A 155 11.72 5.72 10.88
C SER A 155 11.48 5.90 9.37
N PHE A 156 10.24 6.19 8.95
CA PHE A 156 9.85 6.40 7.56
C PHE A 156 9.33 7.83 7.36
N SER A 157 10.13 8.68 6.72
CA SER A 157 9.87 10.13 6.59
C SER A 157 9.82 10.61 5.14
N MET A 158 9.55 9.71 4.20
CA MET A 158 9.44 10.05 2.79
C MET A 158 8.26 11.00 2.51
N VAL A 159 8.48 11.94 1.59
CA VAL A 159 7.44 12.87 1.11
C VAL A 159 6.55 12.23 0.04
N SER A 160 7.09 11.26 -0.68
CA SER A 160 6.41 10.50 -1.73
C SER A 160 6.89 9.06 -1.76
N VAL A 161 6.01 8.14 -2.14
CA VAL A 161 6.31 6.72 -2.33
C VAL A 161 5.54 6.22 -3.55
N GLY A 162 6.02 5.18 -4.23
CA GLY A 162 5.22 4.46 -5.22
C GLY A 162 4.18 3.61 -4.51
N THR A 163 4.63 2.52 -3.89
CA THR A 163 3.78 1.59 -3.14
C THR A 163 4.15 1.58 -1.65
N PHE A 164 3.16 1.70 -0.78
CA PHE A 164 3.33 1.52 0.67
C PHE A 164 2.33 0.48 1.17
N GLN A 165 2.83 -0.65 1.65
CA GLN A 165 2.05 -1.75 2.18
C GLN A 165 2.43 -2.01 3.64
N ILE A 166 1.43 -1.92 4.52
CA ILE A 166 1.52 -2.37 5.90
C ILE A 166 0.41 -3.35 6.21
N ASP A 167 0.79 -4.58 6.54
CA ASP A 167 -0.16 -5.62 6.89
C ASP A 167 0.28 -6.52 8.05
N ASN A 168 -0.69 -7.03 8.81
CA ASN A 168 -0.42 -7.96 9.91
C ASN A 168 0.51 -7.41 11.01
N ASN A 169 0.55 -6.10 11.23
CA ASN A 169 1.31 -5.46 12.32
C ASN A 169 0.37 -5.13 13.48
N GLN A 170 0.05 -6.13 14.31
CA GLN A 170 -0.99 -6.07 15.35
C GLN A 170 -0.71 -5.08 16.49
N ARG A 171 0.53 -4.58 16.60
CA ARG A 171 0.94 -3.61 17.62
C ARG A 171 0.84 -2.17 17.14
N LEU A 172 0.67 -1.95 15.83
CA LEU A 172 0.55 -0.63 15.23
C LEU A 172 -0.88 -0.11 15.42
N THR A 173 -1.08 0.78 16.39
CA THR A 173 -2.40 1.38 16.71
C THR A 173 -2.54 2.80 16.17
N THR A 174 -1.44 3.45 15.81
CA THR A 174 -1.46 4.77 15.18
C THR A 174 -0.42 4.81 14.07
N TRP A 175 -0.75 5.51 12.99
CA TRP A 175 0.20 5.83 11.95
C TRP A 175 -0.10 7.21 11.38
N GLU A 176 0.79 8.16 11.64
CA GLU A 176 0.78 9.46 10.97
C GLU A 176 1.98 9.58 10.05
N THR A 177 1.78 10.16 8.87
CA THR A 177 2.86 10.38 7.92
C THR A 177 2.71 11.69 7.16
N ARG A 178 3.85 12.21 6.72
CA ARG A 178 3.97 13.51 6.05
C ARG A 178 3.86 13.39 4.54
N MET A 179 3.58 12.19 4.02
CA MET A 179 3.44 11.92 2.61
C MET A 179 2.44 12.87 1.94
N THR A 180 2.83 13.38 0.78
CA THR A 180 2.02 14.28 -0.04
C THR A 180 1.46 13.57 -1.27
N SER A 181 2.10 12.49 -1.73
CA SER A 181 1.73 11.74 -2.92
C SER A 181 2.05 10.25 -2.82
N ILE A 182 1.14 9.40 -3.29
CA ILE A 182 1.34 7.93 -3.40
C ILE A 182 1.19 7.51 -4.86
N GLY A 183 2.31 7.14 -5.49
CA GLY A 183 2.48 6.92 -6.93
C GLY A 183 1.71 5.75 -7.53
N GLU A 184 1.54 4.68 -6.76
CA GLU A 184 1.03 3.40 -7.24
C GLU A 184 -0.08 2.89 -6.32
N ARG A 185 0.22 2.61 -5.03
CA ARG A 185 -0.79 2.06 -4.11
C ARG A 185 -0.46 2.27 -2.64
N LEU A 186 -1.48 2.61 -1.86
CA LEU A 186 -1.48 2.42 -0.41
C LEU A 186 -2.25 1.14 -0.07
N ILE A 187 -1.63 0.22 0.65
CA ILE A 187 -2.29 -0.97 1.22
C ILE A 187 -2.15 -0.91 2.74
N VAL A 188 -3.28 -0.84 3.44
CA VAL A 188 -3.33 -0.98 4.90
C VAL A 188 -4.31 -2.10 5.22
N ALA A 189 -3.83 -3.22 5.76
CA ALA A 189 -4.67 -4.40 5.93
C ALA A 189 -4.31 -5.20 7.19
N ASP A 190 -5.29 -5.60 8.00
CA ASP A 190 -5.10 -6.53 9.11
C ASP A 190 -3.99 -6.13 10.10
N ASN A 191 -3.79 -4.84 10.33
CA ASN A 191 -2.96 -4.38 11.46
C ASN A 191 -3.80 -4.44 12.75
N SER A 192 -3.48 -3.63 13.76
CA SER A 192 -4.38 -3.52 14.91
C SER A 192 -5.77 -3.07 14.47
N PRO A 193 -6.88 -3.66 15.00
CA PRO A 193 -8.23 -3.16 14.74
C PRO A 193 -8.44 -1.72 15.25
N ASP A 194 -7.59 -1.26 16.17
CA ASP A 194 -7.57 0.11 16.69
C ASP A 194 -6.73 1.06 15.84
N LEU A 195 -6.15 0.62 14.71
CA LEU A 195 -5.26 1.43 13.90
C LEU A 195 -5.95 2.69 13.37
N GLU A 196 -5.47 3.85 13.82
CA GLU A 196 -5.83 5.16 13.30
C GLU A 196 -4.77 5.65 12.30
N VAL A 197 -5.16 5.83 11.04
CA VAL A 197 -4.27 6.28 9.95
C VAL A 197 -4.52 7.76 9.66
N SER A 198 -3.46 8.57 9.77
CA SER A 198 -3.46 10.03 9.55
C SER A 198 -2.55 10.40 8.39
N LEU A 199 -3.14 10.92 7.31
CA LEU A 199 -2.46 11.37 6.09
C LEU A 199 -2.74 12.88 5.88
N PRO A 200 -2.33 13.74 6.83
CA PRO A 200 -2.76 15.14 6.89
C PRO A 200 -2.28 15.99 5.71
N ARG A 201 -1.24 15.52 5.00
CA ARG A 201 -0.63 16.23 3.86
C ARG A 201 -0.86 15.56 2.52
N LEU A 202 -1.55 14.42 2.48
CA LEU A 202 -1.76 13.66 1.26
C LEU A 202 -2.69 14.45 0.34
N ALA A 203 -2.14 14.94 -0.78
CA ALA A 203 -2.88 15.69 -1.78
C ALA A 203 -3.34 14.82 -2.95
N TRP A 204 -2.60 13.75 -3.23
CA TRP A 204 -2.86 12.86 -4.36
C TRP A 204 -2.47 11.41 -4.04
N ALA A 205 -3.22 10.44 -4.55
CA ALA A 205 -2.85 9.03 -4.52
C ALA A 205 -3.27 8.36 -5.83
N ALA A 206 -2.55 7.34 -6.27
CA ALA A 206 -3.02 6.49 -7.35
C ALA A 206 -4.15 5.58 -6.85
N ASN A 207 -3.93 4.81 -5.79
CA ASN A 207 -4.90 3.86 -5.27
C ASN A 207 -4.87 3.81 -3.73
N LEU A 208 -6.04 3.72 -3.11
CA LEU A 208 -6.19 3.50 -1.66
C LEU A 208 -6.93 2.18 -1.42
N ASP A 209 -6.27 1.21 -0.81
CA ASP A 209 -6.83 -0.08 -0.38
C ASP A 209 -6.67 -0.23 1.13
N VAL A 210 -7.79 -0.07 1.85
CA VAL A 210 -7.79 0.07 3.31
C VAL A 210 -8.79 -0.87 3.95
N ARG A 211 -8.27 -1.73 4.83
CA ARG A 211 -8.99 -2.81 5.50
C ARG A 211 -8.59 -2.98 6.95
N GLY A 212 -9.58 -3.22 7.80
CA GLY A 212 -9.39 -3.51 9.21
C GLY A 212 -8.82 -2.34 10.03
N VAL A 213 -9.03 -1.09 9.61
CA VAL A 213 -8.61 0.10 10.37
C VAL A 213 -9.77 0.71 11.15
N LYS A 214 -9.43 1.47 12.20
CA LYS A 214 -10.37 2.27 12.98
C LYS A 214 -10.68 3.60 12.32
N SER A 215 -9.70 4.25 11.70
CA SER A 215 -9.94 5.51 10.99
C SER A 215 -8.91 5.77 9.89
N LEU A 216 -9.32 6.58 8.91
CA LEU A 216 -8.48 7.07 7.84
C LEU A 216 -8.76 8.57 7.63
N SER A 217 -7.79 9.42 7.95
CA SER A 217 -7.90 10.88 7.79
C SER A 217 -7.11 11.36 6.57
N VAL A 218 -7.81 11.94 5.60
CA VAL A 218 -7.26 12.44 4.32
C VAL A 218 -7.76 13.86 4.00
N PRO A 219 -7.55 14.85 4.90
CA PRO A 219 -8.22 16.15 4.81
C PRO A 219 -7.85 16.96 3.56
N LEU A 220 -6.67 16.72 2.97
CA LEU A 220 -6.16 17.48 1.82
C LEU A 220 -6.23 16.70 0.50
N LEU A 221 -6.77 15.48 0.49
CA LEU A 221 -6.79 14.65 -0.71
C LEU A 221 -7.69 15.28 -1.79
N LYS A 222 -7.11 15.62 -2.94
CA LYS A 222 -7.79 16.33 -4.04
C LYS A 222 -8.20 15.41 -5.18
N ALA A 223 -7.42 14.38 -5.46
CA ALA A 223 -7.67 13.42 -6.54
C ALA A 223 -7.11 12.03 -6.22
N VAL A 224 -7.79 11.01 -6.72
CA VAL A 224 -7.31 9.62 -6.76
C VAL A 224 -7.32 9.13 -8.21
N ASN A 225 -6.19 8.67 -8.75
CA ASN A 225 -6.14 8.31 -10.18
C ASN A 225 -6.87 7.01 -10.50
N ASP A 226 -6.88 6.06 -9.57
CA ASP A 226 -7.56 4.78 -9.72
C ASP A 226 -8.70 4.73 -8.68
N SER A 227 -8.66 3.77 -7.76
CA SER A 227 -9.77 3.44 -6.87
C SER A 227 -9.52 3.85 -5.41
N ILE A 228 -10.64 4.11 -4.72
CA ILE A 228 -10.73 4.14 -3.26
C ILE A 228 -11.52 2.90 -2.82
N GLN A 229 -10.90 2.03 -2.02
CA GLN A 229 -11.50 0.81 -1.51
C GLN A 229 -11.37 0.77 0.02
N LEU A 230 -12.50 0.92 0.70
CA LEU A 230 -12.60 0.78 2.15
C LEU A 230 -13.45 -0.44 2.46
N THR A 231 -12.80 -1.52 2.89
CA THR A 231 -13.45 -2.81 3.09
C THR A 231 -13.19 -3.37 4.49
N GLN A 232 -14.22 -3.92 5.14
CA GLN A 232 -14.06 -4.62 6.44
C GLN A 232 -13.43 -3.74 7.55
N ASN A 233 -13.63 -2.41 7.51
CA ASN A 233 -13.22 -1.51 8.57
C ASN A 233 -14.29 -1.45 9.66
N LYS A 234 -14.39 -2.53 10.44
CA LYS A 234 -15.48 -2.74 11.42
C LYS A 234 -15.53 -1.68 12.52
N ALA A 235 -14.40 -1.05 12.86
CA ALA A 235 -14.32 0.00 13.88
C ALA A 235 -14.48 1.42 13.30
N MET A 236 -14.51 1.58 11.97
CA MET A 236 -14.60 2.89 11.33
C MET A 236 -16.01 3.47 11.41
N GLU A 237 -16.13 4.64 12.04
CA GLU A 237 -17.41 5.34 12.22
C GLU A 237 -17.73 6.31 11.08
N SER A 238 -16.71 6.87 10.44
CA SER A 238 -16.88 7.79 9.31
C SER A 238 -15.68 7.81 8.36
N PHE A 239 -15.93 8.23 7.13
CA PHE A 239 -14.88 8.58 6.17
C PHE A 239 -15.22 9.88 5.44
N ILE A 240 -14.31 10.85 5.48
CA ILE A 240 -14.52 12.20 4.95
C ILE A 240 -13.32 12.59 4.08
N ALA A 241 -13.59 12.88 2.80
CA ALA A 241 -12.60 13.40 1.86
C ALA A 241 -13.12 14.75 1.31
N PRO A 242 -12.94 15.85 2.06
CA PRO A 242 -13.67 17.10 1.82
C PRO A 242 -13.22 17.82 0.54
N ASN A 243 -12.01 17.54 0.07
CA ASN A 243 -11.38 18.19 -1.06
C ASN A 243 -11.32 17.30 -2.32
N LEU A 244 -11.80 16.05 -2.25
CA LEU A 244 -11.72 15.12 -3.37
C LEU A 244 -12.72 15.51 -4.44
N THR A 245 -12.24 15.74 -5.67
CA THR A 245 -13.08 16.19 -6.80
C THR A 245 -13.34 15.10 -7.83
N ALA A 246 -12.43 14.14 -7.98
CA ALA A 246 -12.59 13.01 -8.89
C ALA A 246 -11.80 11.77 -8.44
N THR A 247 -12.32 10.60 -8.81
CA THR A 247 -11.56 9.35 -8.93
C THR A 247 -11.49 8.92 -10.39
N GLY A 248 -10.39 8.30 -10.82
CA GLY A 248 -10.31 7.76 -12.18
C GLY A 248 -10.91 6.37 -12.32
N ASP A 249 -11.08 5.62 -11.22
CA ASP A 249 -11.77 4.33 -11.18
C ASP A 249 -12.77 4.26 -10.00
N ASP A 250 -12.98 3.09 -9.41
CA ASP A 250 -14.00 2.79 -8.40
C ASP A 250 -13.93 3.61 -7.09
N VAL A 251 -15.09 3.93 -6.53
CA VAL A 251 -15.27 4.35 -5.14
C VAL A 251 -16.09 3.27 -4.43
N SER A 252 -15.49 2.57 -3.46
CA SER A 252 -16.07 1.38 -2.87
C SER A 252 -16.00 1.36 -1.34
N PHE A 253 -17.15 1.18 -0.71
CA PHE A 253 -17.32 0.98 0.73
C PHE A 253 -18.06 -0.33 0.97
N ARG A 254 -17.37 -1.34 1.50
CA ARG A 254 -17.94 -2.68 1.71
C ARG A 254 -17.72 -3.21 3.12
N ASN A 255 -18.75 -3.71 3.78
CA ASN A 255 -18.63 -4.41 5.06
C ASN A 255 -18.02 -3.56 6.21
N ASN A 256 -18.23 -2.25 6.21
CA ASN A 256 -17.77 -1.35 7.28
C ASN A 256 -18.93 -1.13 8.28
N ASP A 257 -19.25 -2.14 9.09
CA ASP A 257 -20.51 -2.22 9.84
C ASP A 257 -20.83 -0.98 10.70
N ASN A 258 -19.81 -0.35 11.29
CA ASN A 258 -19.97 0.82 12.15
C ASN A 258 -19.96 2.17 11.42
N ILE A 259 -19.73 2.20 10.10
CA ILE A 259 -19.71 3.47 9.38
C ILE A 259 -21.13 4.05 9.35
N SER A 260 -21.27 5.28 9.82
CA SER A 260 -22.54 6.01 9.88
C SER A 260 -22.53 7.27 9.01
N ASN A 261 -21.35 7.67 8.53
CA ASN A 261 -21.17 8.84 7.69
C ASN A 261 -20.08 8.62 6.63
N ILE A 262 -20.41 8.86 5.37
CA ILE A 262 -19.48 8.93 4.25
C ILE A 262 -19.69 10.29 3.60
N SER A 263 -18.63 11.09 3.44
CA SER A 263 -18.78 12.46 2.91
C SER A 263 -17.72 12.84 1.87
N PHE A 264 -18.21 13.24 0.71
CA PHE A 264 -17.47 13.71 -0.47
C PHE A 264 -18.14 14.97 -1.06
N PRO A 265 -18.11 16.11 -0.36
CA PRO A 265 -18.88 17.30 -0.71
C PRO A 265 -18.49 17.92 -2.07
N LEU A 266 -17.28 17.61 -2.58
CA LEU A 266 -16.75 18.15 -3.83
C LEU A 266 -16.59 17.10 -4.95
N LEU A 267 -16.91 15.83 -4.72
CA LEU A 267 -16.70 14.78 -5.71
C LEU A 267 -17.71 14.94 -6.86
N GLU A 268 -17.21 15.22 -8.06
CA GLU A 268 -18.03 15.40 -9.27
C GLU A 268 -18.08 14.14 -10.15
N LYS A 269 -17.03 13.32 -10.09
CA LYS A 269 -16.86 12.16 -10.96
C LYS A 269 -16.25 10.96 -10.23
N ALA A 270 -16.89 9.80 -10.36
CA ALA A 270 -16.26 8.50 -10.19
C ALA A 270 -16.01 7.90 -11.58
N GLY A 271 -14.74 7.67 -11.95
CA GLY A 271 -14.40 7.15 -13.28
C GLY A 271 -14.80 5.68 -13.47
N GLY A 272 -14.85 4.91 -12.39
CA GLY A 272 -15.39 3.56 -12.32
C GLY A 272 -16.77 3.53 -11.69
N SER A 273 -17.01 2.52 -10.88
CA SER A 273 -18.26 2.25 -10.17
C SER A 273 -18.32 2.95 -8.82
N LEU A 274 -19.53 3.32 -8.39
CA LEU A 274 -19.81 3.69 -7.00
C LEU A 274 -20.45 2.49 -6.30
N THR A 275 -19.75 1.89 -5.34
CA THR A 275 -20.26 0.77 -4.56
C THR A 275 -20.38 1.12 -3.07
N VAL A 276 -21.58 0.98 -2.52
CA VAL A 276 -21.83 1.09 -1.07
C VAL A 276 -22.62 -0.14 -0.64
N GLN A 277 -21.96 -1.10 0.02
CA GLN A 277 -22.58 -2.39 0.32
C GLN A 277 -22.31 -2.85 1.75
N ASN A 278 -23.35 -3.39 2.40
CA ASN A 278 -23.26 -4.02 3.71
C ASN A 278 -22.57 -3.12 4.76
N ASN A 279 -22.97 -1.85 4.81
CA ASN A 279 -22.54 -0.88 5.82
C ASN A 279 -23.74 -0.65 6.74
N THR A 280 -23.96 -1.56 7.69
CA THR A 280 -25.25 -1.71 8.39
C THR A 280 -25.67 -0.50 9.22
N ASN A 281 -24.75 0.31 9.73
CA ASN A 281 -25.05 1.53 10.48
C ASN A 281 -25.18 2.78 9.58
N LEU A 282 -24.96 2.64 8.28
CA LEU A 282 -25.11 3.75 7.32
C LEU A 282 -26.57 3.85 6.88
N ALA A 283 -27.35 4.62 7.62
CA ALA A 283 -28.79 4.79 7.35
C ALA A 283 -29.08 5.74 6.18
N SER A 284 -28.16 6.61 5.79
CA SER A 284 -28.40 7.61 4.74
C SER A 284 -27.21 7.76 3.80
N ILE A 285 -27.50 8.00 2.53
CA ILE A 285 -26.51 8.32 1.49
C ILE A 285 -26.75 9.76 1.02
N ASP A 286 -26.16 10.74 1.70
CA ASP A 286 -26.30 12.17 1.41
C ASP A 286 -24.93 12.87 1.16
N GLY A 287 -23.84 12.12 1.32
CA GLY A 287 -22.47 12.62 1.20
C GLY A 287 -21.96 12.88 -0.21
N PHE A 288 -22.78 12.77 -1.25
CA PHE A 288 -22.37 12.92 -2.66
C PHE A 288 -23.13 14.04 -3.40
N PRO A 289 -23.24 15.27 -2.84
CA PRO A 289 -24.14 16.30 -3.40
C PRO A 289 -23.74 16.77 -4.80
N LYS A 290 -22.46 16.68 -5.16
CA LYS A 290 -21.93 17.11 -6.46
C LYS A 290 -21.66 15.98 -7.45
N LEU A 291 -21.90 14.72 -7.07
CA LEU A 291 -21.57 13.59 -7.93
C LEU A 291 -22.47 13.62 -9.16
N ARG A 292 -21.87 13.91 -10.31
CA ARG A 292 -22.56 14.06 -11.59
C ARG A 292 -22.38 12.84 -12.48
N GLN A 293 -21.19 12.25 -12.48
CA GLN A 293 -20.82 11.17 -13.39
C GLN A 293 -20.30 9.94 -12.65
N VAL A 294 -20.79 8.78 -13.08
CA VAL A 294 -20.25 7.45 -12.72
C VAL A 294 -19.96 6.69 -14.01
N GLY A 295 -18.68 6.39 -14.26
CA GLY A 295 -18.23 5.73 -15.49
C GLY A 295 -18.48 4.23 -15.52
N GLY A 296 -18.77 3.63 -14.37
CA GLY A 296 -19.19 2.24 -14.19
C GLY A 296 -20.61 2.12 -13.66
N ALA A 297 -20.85 1.15 -12.77
CA ALA A 297 -22.14 0.92 -12.16
C ALA A 297 -22.34 1.74 -10.87
N VAL A 298 -23.58 2.03 -10.53
CA VAL A 298 -23.97 2.44 -9.18
C VAL A 298 -24.56 1.21 -8.49
N THR A 299 -23.97 0.81 -7.37
CA THR A 299 -24.46 -0.33 -6.59
C THR A 299 -24.56 0.05 -5.12
N MET A 300 -25.78 0.15 -4.59
CA MET A 300 -26.04 0.46 -3.19
C MET A 300 -26.91 -0.62 -2.56
N ARG A 301 -26.36 -1.35 -1.58
CA ARG A 301 -27.08 -2.43 -0.90
C ARG A 301 -26.88 -2.33 0.60
N GLY A 302 -27.96 -2.14 1.36
CA GLY A 302 -27.84 -1.80 2.77
C GLY A 302 -29.17 -1.69 3.50
N SER A 303 -29.16 -0.95 4.59
CA SER A 303 -30.32 -0.62 5.43
C SER A 303 -30.56 0.89 5.41
N PHE A 304 -30.66 1.46 4.21
CA PHE A 304 -30.82 2.90 3.98
C PHE A 304 -32.27 3.35 4.13
N THR A 305 -32.52 4.42 4.87
CA THR A 305 -33.82 5.10 4.94
C THR A 305 -33.94 6.28 3.97
N ASN A 306 -32.82 6.74 3.39
CA ASN A 306 -32.78 7.86 2.44
C ASN A 306 -31.53 7.77 1.55
N ILE A 307 -31.68 8.05 0.24
CA ILE A 307 -30.59 8.06 -0.74
C ILE A 307 -30.69 9.31 -1.63
N GLU A 308 -29.74 10.22 -1.47
CA GLU A 308 -29.65 11.49 -2.19
C GLU A 308 -28.43 11.57 -3.11
N LEU A 309 -28.69 11.63 -4.41
CA LEU A 309 -27.69 11.92 -5.46
C LEU A 309 -28.21 13.04 -6.37
N PRO A 310 -28.39 14.27 -5.86
CA PRO A 310 -29.18 15.31 -6.53
C PRO A 310 -28.56 15.80 -7.85
N SER A 311 -27.24 15.69 -8.00
CA SER A 311 -26.52 16.12 -9.21
C SER A 311 -26.29 14.99 -10.23
N LEU A 312 -26.75 13.76 -9.94
CA LEU A 312 -26.45 12.60 -10.77
C LEU A 312 -27.06 12.75 -12.17
N ASP A 313 -26.21 12.74 -13.18
CA ASP A 313 -26.57 13.07 -14.55
C ASP A 313 -26.14 12.02 -15.59
N ASP A 314 -25.09 11.26 -15.32
CA ASP A 314 -24.54 10.28 -16.26
C ASP A 314 -24.03 9.04 -15.52
N VAL A 315 -24.71 7.90 -15.72
CA VAL A 315 -24.26 6.58 -15.27
C VAL A 315 -24.11 5.68 -16.49
N LYS A 316 -22.86 5.31 -16.81
CA LYS A 316 -22.59 4.46 -17.98
C LYS A 316 -23.02 3.01 -17.78
N GLY A 317 -22.89 2.51 -16.55
CA GLY A 317 -23.20 1.13 -16.19
C GLY A 317 -24.61 0.93 -15.66
N ALA A 318 -24.80 -0.20 -14.96
CA ALA A 318 -26.03 -0.53 -14.28
C ALA A 318 -26.27 0.35 -13.05
N PHE A 319 -27.53 0.52 -12.68
CA PHE A 319 -27.96 1.13 -11.44
C PHE A 319 -28.73 0.08 -10.64
N ASP A 320 -28.13 -0.42 -9.55
CA ASP A 320 -28.73 -1.41 -8.64
C ASP A 320 -28.75 -0.88 -7.21
N VAL A 321 -29.93 -0.52 -6.74
CA VAL A 321 -30.18 -0.05 -5.38
C VAL A 321 -31.13 -1.02 -4.68
N SER A 322 -30.78 -1.45 -3.47
CA SER A 322 -31.63 -2.28 -2.64
C SER A 322 -31.47 -1.91 -1.17
N SER A 323 -32.58 -1.67 -0.48
CA SER A 323 -32.57 -1.40 0.97
C SER A 323 -33.46 -2.39 1.73
N THR A 324 -33.10 -2.71 2.98
CA THR A 324 -34.02 -3.37 3.92
C THR A 324 -35.14 -2.43 4.39
N GLU A 325 -34.90 -1.12 4.34
CA GLU A 325 -35.86 -0.10 4.79
C GLU A 325 -36.68 0.49 3.63
N ASP A 326 -37.58 1.41 3.94
CA ASP A 326 -38.40 2.10 2.95
C ASP A 326 -37.62 3.19 2.21
N ILE A 327 -37.40 3.00 0.90
CA ILE A 327 -36.81 3.98 -0.03
C ILE A 327 -37.69 4.18 -1.28
N ASN A 328 -39.02 4.02 -1.15
CA ASN A 328 -39.92 4.09 -2.30
C ASN A 328 -39.88 5.45 -3.00
N ASP A 329 -39.81 6.54 -2.24
CA ASP A 329 -39.75 7.90 -2.78
C ASP A 329 -38.42 8.15 -3.52
N ASP A 330 -37.30 7.68 -2.97
CA ASP A 330 -35.99 7.73 -3.63
C ASP A 330 -36.01 6.94 -4.94
N CYS A 331 -36.55 5.72 -4.93
CA CYS A 331 -36.69 4.90 -6.13
C CYS A 331 -37.57 5.57 -7.19
N ALA A 332 -38.64 6.27 -6.79
CA ALA A 332 -39.47 7.05 -7.70
C ALA A 332 -38.69 8.23 -8.30
N GLY A 333 -37.85 8.90 -7.50
CA GLY A 333 -36.92 9.93 -7.97
C GLY A 333 -35.93 9.39 -9.01
N PHE A 334 -35.22 8.31 -8.69
CA PHE A 334 -34.24 7.68 -9.59
C PHE A 334 -34.88 7.10 -10.85
N LYS A 335 -36.15 6.72 -10.82
CA LYS A 335 -36.86 6.22 -11.99
C LYS A 335 -36.86 7.20 -13.16
N SER A 336 -36.85 8.51 -12.87
CA SER A 336 -36.74 9.55 -13.89
C SER A 336 -35.42 9.50 -14.67
N LEU A 337 -34.35 8.96 -14.06
CA LEU A 337 -33.01 8.82 -14.64
C LEU A 337 -32.84 7.52 -15.43
N ALA A 338 -33.74 6.54 -15.25
CA ALA A 338 -33.65 5.21 -15.83
C ALA A 338 -33.51 5.22 -17.37
N PRO A 339 -33.10 4.10 -17.99
CA PRO A 339 -33.10 3.97 -19.45
C PRO A 339 -34.44 4.37 -20.07
N LYS A 340 -34.40 4.89 -21.30
CA LYS A 340 -35.63 5.23 -22.05
C LYS A 340 -36.54 4.03 -22.24
N SER A 341 -35.96 2.83 -22.42
CA SER A 341 -36.69 1.55 -22.47
C SER A 341 -37.42 1.21 -21.16
N SER A 342 -37.06 1.86 -20.06
CA SER A 342 -37.64 1.70 -18.73
C SER A 342 -38.45 2.92 -18.29
N GLY A 343 -38.73 3.87 -19.20
CA GLY A 343 -39.57 5.05 -18.94
C GLY A 343 -38.86 6.26 -18.33
N GLY A 344 -37.52 6.27 -18.28
CA GLY A 344 -36.75 7.42 -17.81
C GLY A 344 -36.14 8.26 -18.95
N ASN A 345 -35.28 9.21 -18.60
CA ASN A 345 -34.62 10.12 -19.54
C ASN A 345 -33.33 9.56 -20.17
N GLY A 346 -32.85 8.39 -19.73
CA GLY A 346 -31.66 7.70 -20.27
C GLY A 346 -30.32 8.17 -19.72
N LYS A 347 -30.32 8.94 -18.61
CA LYS A 347 -29.10 9.32 -17.89
C LYS A 347 -28.37 8.10 -17.29
N ILE A 348 -29.13 7.09 -16.89
CA ILE A 348 -28.64 5.73 -16.61
C ILE A 348 -28.74 4.93 -17.91
N GLN A 349 -27.60 4.43 -18.39
CA GLN A 349 -27.47 3.74 -19.68
C GLN A 349 -27.60 2.22 -19.56
N GLY A 350 -27.16 1.63 -18.44
CA GLY A 350 -27.31 0.21 -18.15
C GLY A 350 -28.66 -0.17 -17.54
N SER A 351 -28.77 -1.40 -17.02
CA SER A 351 -29.99 -1.86 -16.35
C SER A 351 -30.34 -1.02 -15.13
N PHE A 352 -31.64 -0.84 -14.87
CA PHE A 352 -32.15 -0.11 -13.71
C PHE A 352 -32.92 -1.04 -12.77
N SER A 353 -32.47 -1.09 -11.51
CA SER A 353 -33.06 -1.83 -10.39
C SER A 353 -33.04 -0.92 -9.15
N CYS A 354 -34.20 -0.73 -8.53
CA CYS A 354 -34.32 -0.03 -7.25
C CYS A 354 -35.40 -0.73 -6.42
N THR A 355 -35.00 -1.33 -5.31
CA THR A 355 -35.86 -2.19 -4.49
C THR A 355 -35.92 -1.69 -3.05
N SER A 356 -37.11 -1.28 -2.62
CA SER A 356 -37.43 -0.89 -1.24
C SER A 356 -37.89 -2.10 -0.42
N LYS A 357 -37.67 -2.10 0.90
CA LYS A 357 -38.13 -3.15 1.85
C LYS A 357 -37.72 -4.57 1.45
N ASN A 358 -36.53 -4.74 0.89
CA ASN A 358 -35.99 -6.05 0.55
C ASN A 358 -35.22 -6.62 1.74
N ALA A 359 -35.78 -7.63 2.42
CA ALA A 359 -35.14 -8.32 3.54
C ALA A 359 -33.74 -8.88 3.19
N ASN A 360 -33.52 -9.21 1.91
CA ASN A 360 -32.27 -9.77 1.40
C ASN A 360 -31.37 -8.69 0.75
N ALA A 361 -31.57 -7.41 1.05
CA ALA A 361 -30.73 -6.34 0.48
C ALA A 361 -29.24 -6.57 0.79
N ASN A 362 -28.93 -6.99 2.03
CA ASN A 362 -27.59 -7.31 2.49
C ASN A 362 -27.09 -8.70 2.03
N GLU A 363 -27.99 -9.58 1.58
CA GLU A 363 -27.69 -10.95 1.11
C GLU A 363 -27.65 -10.98 -0.42
N GLY A 364 -26.57 -10.50 -1.03
CA GLY A 364 -26.55 -10.44 -2.51
C GLY A 364 -25.31 -9.91 -3.20
N GLY A 365 -24.24 -9.61 -2.47
CA GLY A 365 -22.96 -9.25 -3.08
C GLY A 365 -22.18 -10.49 -3.54
N LYS A 366 -22.63 -11.21 -4.58
CA LYS A 366 -21.66 -11.97 -5.39
C LYS A 366 -20.83 -10.92 -6.12
N GLY A 367 -19.72 -10.54 -5.52
CA GLY A 367 -18.79 -9.58 -6.07
C GLY A 367 -18.47 -9.95 -7.51
N GLY A 368 -18.76 -9.04 -8.44
CA GLY A 368 -17.97 -8.93 -9.66
C GLY A 368 -16.58 -8.48 -9.24
N SER A 369 -15.76 -9.42 -8.75
CA SER A 369 -14.32 -9.29 -8.87
C SER A 369 -14.04 -9.39 -10.37
N ASN A 370 -13.67 -8.26 -10.96
CA ASN A 370 -12.74 -8.27 -12.07
C ASN A 370 -11.37 -7.84 -11.52
N SER A 371 -10.95 -8.45 -10.41
CA SER A 371 -9.53 -8.61 -10.10
C SER A 371 -9.13 -9.96 -10.67
N SER A 372 -8.23 -9.95 -11.63
CA SER A 372 -7.51 -11.14 -12.04
C SER A 372 -6.60 -11.60 -10.90
N ASP A 373 -7.17 -12.25 -9.90
CA ASP A 373 -6.43 -13.00 -8.90
C ASP A 373 -6.10 -14.37 -9.52
N LYS A 374 -4.89 -14.47 -10.05
CA LYS A 374 -4.21 -15.75 -10.22
C LYS A 374 -3.20 -15.88 -9.10
N GLU A 375 -3.58 -16.59 -8.05
CA GLU A 375 -2.62 -17.35 -7.27
C GLU A 375 -2.32 -18.66 -8.01
N ASP A 376 -1.06 -18.82 -8.42
CA ASP A 376 -0.18 -19.94 -8.07
C ASP A 376 0.85 -20.25 -9.16
N GLY A 377 2.07 -20.53 -8.71
CA GLY A 377 2.92 -21.55 -9.33
C GLY A 377 3.98 -21.06 -10.30
N ALA A 378 5.23 -21.35 -9.95
CA ALA A 378 6.40 -21.24 -10.81
C ALA A 378 6.18 -21.88 -12.20
N GLY A 379 6.61 -21.18 -13.26
CA GLY A 379 6.53 -21.70 -14.63
C GLY A 379 7.05 -20.70 -15.65
N PHE A 380 8.36 -20.67 -15.84
CA PHE A 380 9.03 -20.04 -16.96
C PHE A 380 8.47 -20.62 -18.28
N LEU A 381 8.06 -19.77 -19.23
CA LEU A 381 8.43 -19.77 -20.66
C LEU A 381 7.48 -18.84 -21.45
N GLY A 382 8.08 -17.88 -22.15
CA GLY A 382 7.39 -16.76 -22.78
C GLY A 382 6.80 -17.02 -24.17
N VAL A 383 6.20 -15.98 -24.74
CA VAL A 383 6.49 -15.43 -26.08
C VAL A 383 6.01 -13.97 -26.12
N ASN A 384 6.86 -13.12 -26.71
CA ASN A 384 6.68 -11.70 -27.04
C ASN A 384 5.38 -11.34 -27.77
N THR A 385 4.84 -10.16 -27.46
CA THR A 385 4.63 -9.07 -28.46
C THR A 385 4.40 -7.73 -27.74
N PRO A 386 4.85 -6.59 -28.32
CA PRO A 386 4.91 -5.31 -27.63
C PRO A 386 3.61 -4.52 -27.82
N ILE A 387 3.10 -3.91 -26.76
CA ILE A 387 2.21 -2.75 -26.88
C ILE A 387 2.93 -1.55 -26.28
N ILE A 388 3.50 -0.77 -27.20
CA ILE A 388 3.91 0.61 -27.01
C ILE A 388 2.63 1.45 -27.05
N LEU A 389 2.40 2.25 -26.00
CA LEU A 389 1.65 3.52 -25.95
C LEU A 389 1.59 3.85 -24.45
N GLY A 390 2.17 4.91 -23.89
CA GLY A 390 2.70 6.15 -24.44
C GLY A 390 2.53 7.17 -23.31
N VAL A 391 3.63 7.59 -22.71
CA VAL A 391 3.72 8.62 -21.68
C VAL A 391 3.15 9.94 -22.21
N ALA A 392 2.16 10.53 -21.53
CA ALA A 392 1.96 11.98 -21.39
C ALA A 392 0.70 12.33 -20.57
N ALA A 393 0.86 12.64 -19.28
CA ALA A 393 -0.04 13.52 -18.54
C ALA A 393 0.64 14.10 -17.28
N LEU A 394 1.85 14.65 -17.45
CA LEU A 394 2.37 15.69 -16.56
C LEU A 394 1.96 17.02 -17.18
N GLY A 395 0.88 17.62 -16.69
CA GLY A 395 0.37 18.85 -17.29
C GLY A 395 -0.93 19.37 -16.72
N ALA A 396 -1.01 19.54 -15.40
CA ALA A 396 -1.97 20.46 -14.78
C ALA A 396 -1.58 20.75 -13.31
N LEU A 397 -0.42 21.37 -13.09
CA LEU A 397 -0.09 21.94 -11.78
C LEU A 397 0.69 23.25 -11.95
N ALA A 398 -0.01 24.27 -12.44
CA ALA A 398 0.45 25.65 -12.40
C ALA A 398 -0.75 26.59 -12.61
N GLN A 399 -1.72 26.54 -11.70
CA GLN A 399 -2.69 27.61 -11.46
C GLN A 399 -3.52 27.19 -10.24
N LEU A 400 -2.99 27.48 -9.05
CA LEU A 400 -3.67 27.65 -7.77
C LEU A 400 -2.56 27.89 -6.73
N LEU A 401 -1.93 29.06 -6.86
CA LEU A 401 -1.30 29.77 -5.74
C LEU A 401 -2.26 30.87 -5.31
#